data_AF-A0A524K5R5-F1
#
_entry.id   AF-A0A524K5R5-F1
#
_cell.length_a   1.000
_cell.length_b   1.000
_cell.length_c   1.000
_cell.angle_alpha   90.00
_cell.angle_beta   90.00
_cell.angle_gamma   90.00
#
_symmetry.space_group_name_H-M   'P 1'
#
loop_
_entity.id
_entity.type
_entity.pdbx_description
1 polymer ?
#
loop_
_entity_poly.entity_id
_entity_poly.type
_entity_poly.pdbx_seq_one_letter_code
_entity_poly.pdbx_strand_id
1 'polypeptide(L)'
;MNSTAKHLARSILVLVLLGVSLPAPATLRTIEQAYELTRNQVQLPGASLGGLTVRLCPTCSPIVLRVTEATEWFSAPREQPPAGQAAVLAAFAAAGNTPGLLVYVYYEPQTLRVKRIVLDVPGGETPQ
;
A
#
# COMPACT_ATOMS: atom_id res chain seq x y z
N MET A 1 -27.37 58.11 -22.41
CA MET A 1 -26.46 56.94 -22.58
C MET A 1 -26.71 55.98 -21.43
N ASN A 2 -27.35 54.85 -21.75
CA ASN A 2 -28.28 54.15 -20.85
C ASN A 2 -27.60 53.30 -19.77
N SER A 3 -27.93 53.59 -18.51
CA SER A 3 -27.48 52.87 -17.31
C SER A 3 -27.83 51.37 -17.37
N THR A 4 -28.94 51.01 -18.02
CA THR A 4 -29.42 49.63 -18.22
C THR A 4 -28.47 48.76 -19.04
N ALA A 5 -27.73 49.32 -20.00
CA ALA A 5 -26.77 48.56 -20.81
C ALA A 5 -25.53 48.13 -20.02
N LYS A 6 -25.12 48.91 -19.01
CA LYS A 6 -23.97 48.59 -18.14
C LYS A 6 -24.26 47.41 -17.21
N HIS A 7 -25.50 47.29 -16.72
CA HIS A 7 -25.90 46.19 -15.84
C HIS A 7 -25.95 44.86 -16.60
N LEU A 8 -26.43 44.87 -17.85
CA LEU A 8 -26.48 43.67 -18.69
C LEU A 8 -25.07 43.13 -18.99
N ALA A 9 -24.15 44.01 -19.39
CA ALA A 9 -22.76 43.62 -19.69
C ALA A 9 -22.04 43.05 -18.46
N ARG A 10 -22.33 43.59 -17.26
CA ARG A 10 -21.72 43.15 -16.01
C ARG A 10 -22.23 41.77 -15.57
N SER A 11 -23.52 41.48 -15.77
CA SER A 11 -24.11 40.17 -15.47
C SER A 11 -23.57 39.07 -16.39
N ILE A 12 -23.36 39.38 -17.68
CA ILE A 12 -22.79 38.42 -18.64
C ILE A 12 -21.33 38.09 -18.27
N LEU A 13 -20.53 39.09 -17.89
CA LEU A 13 -19.14 38.87 -17.49
C LEU A 13 -19.01 37.97 -16.25
N VAL A 14 -19.90 38.13 -15.27
CA VAL A 14 -19.95 37.27 -14.07
C VAL A 14 -20.32 35.83 -14.43
N LEU A 15 -21.27 35.63 -15.34
CA LEU A 15 -21.66 34.29 -15.81
C LEU A 15 -20.52 33.59 -16.56
N VAL A 16 -19.77 34.32 -17.38
CA VAL A 16 -18.62 33.76 -18.12
C VAL A 16 -17.48 33.39 -17.17
N LEU A 17 -17.22 34.20 -16.13
CA LEU A 17 -16.20 33.89 -15.12
C LEU A 17 -16.57 32.68 -14.25
N LEU A 18 -17.86 32.47 -13.96
CA LEU A 18 -18.35 31.28 -13.26
C LEU A 18 -18.34 30.02 -14.13
N GLY A 19 -18.38 30.17 -15.47
CA GLY A 19 -18.32 29.04 -16.40
C GLY A 19 -16.94 28.38 -16.53
N VAL A 20 -15.88 29.01 -16.02
CA VAL A 20 -14.49 28.49 -16.11
C VAL A 20 -14.11 27.58 -14.94
N SER A 21 -14.92 27.51 -13.87
CA SER A 21 -14.69 26.59 -12.77
C SER A 21 -15.19 25.17 -13.06
N LEU A 22 -14.88 24.63 -14.24
CA LEU A 22 -15.10 23.21 -14.49
C LEU A 22 -14.31 22.40 -13.45
N PRO A 23 -14.90 21.33 -12.88
CA PRO A 23 -14.17 20.46 -11.99
C PRO A 23 -12.97 19.90 -12.76
N ALA A 24 -11.76 20.20 -12.28
CA ALA A 24 -10.56 19.55 -12.80
C ALA A 24 -10.76 18.04 -12.67
N PRO A 25 -10.54 17.23 -13.73
CA PRO A 25 -10.58 15.78 -13.60
C PRO A 25 -9.46 15.32 -12.65
N ALA A 26 -9.79 15.23 -11.36
CA ALA A 26 -8.93 14.63 -10.36
C ALA A 26 -9.01 13.11 -10.52
N THR A 27 -8.00 12.53 -11.17
CA THR A 27 -7.88 11.08 -11.26
C THR A 27 -7.32 10.56 -9.95
N LEU A 28 -8.14 9.80 -9.20
CA LEU A 28 -7.66 9.06 -8.03
C LEU A 28 -6.68 7.98 -8.50
N ARG A 29 -5.50 7.91 -7.86
CA ARG A 29 -4.50 6.88 -8.12
C ARG A 29 -4.24 6.06 -6.86
N THR A 30 -4.21 4.74 -7.01
CA THR A 30 -3.79 3.84 -5.94
C THR A 30 -2.27 3.91 -5.77
N ILE A 31 -1.83 4.38 -4.61
CA ILE A 31 -0.40 4.49 -4.28
C ILE A 31 0.15 3.27 -3.52
N GLU A 32 -0.73 2.46 -2.94
CA GLU A 32 -0.38 1.28 -2.15
C GLU A 32 -1.52 0.25 -2.21
N GLN A 33 -1.16 -1.03 -2.27
CA GLN A 33 -2.06 -2.18 -2.11
C GLN A 33 -1.47 -3.13 -1.08
N ALA A 34 -2.31 -3.99 -0.50
CA ALA A 34 -1.91 -4.99 0.46
C ALA A 34 -2.40 -6.37 0.03
N TYR A 35 -1.51 -7.37 0.11
CA TYR A 35 -1.91 -8.76 0.17
C TYR A 35 -1.93 -9.22 1.61
N GLU A 36 -2.99 -9.92 2.00
CA GLU A 36 -3.09 -10.68 3.23
C GLU A 36 -2.87 -12.16 2.88
N LEU A 37 -1.78 -12.73 3.37
CA LEU A 37 -1.29 -14.04 2.91
C LEU A 37 -1.09 -14.97 4.10
N THR A 38 -1.43 -16.23 3.91
CA THR A 38 -0.95 -17.30 4.79
C THR A 38 0.50 -17.65 4.45
N ARG A 39 1.19 -18.34 5.37
CA ARG A 39 2.59 -18.72 5.20
C ARG A 39 2.90 -19.39 3.85
N ASN A 40 2.07 -20.35 3.43
CA ASN A 40 2.27 -21.12 2.20
C ASN A 40 2.01 -20.31 0.92
N GLN A 41 1.44 -19.12 1.04
CA GLN A 41 1.20 -18.20 -0.07
C GLN A 41 2.33 -17.20 -0.27
N VAL A 42 3.33 -17.17 0.63
CA VAL A 42 4.43 -16.20 0.57
C VAL A 42 5.79 -16.88 0.73
N GLN A 43 6.73 -16.46 -0.11
CA GLN A 43 8.14 -16.80 0.04
C GLN A 43 8.92 -15.49 0.19
N LEU A 44 9.37 -15.24 1.42
CA LEU A 44 10.21 -14.10 1.76
C LEU A 44 11.61 -14.26 1.14
N PRO A 45 12.30 -13.15 0.79
CA PRO A 45 13.62 -13.22 0.19
C PRO A 45 14.64 -13.76 1.19
N GLY A 46 15.58 -14.59 0.69
CA GLY A 46 16.71 -15.09 1.48
C GLY A 46 17.85 -14.08 1.66
N ALA A 47 17.81 -12.95 0.96
CA ALA A 47 18.81 -11.88 1.00
C ALA A 47 18.17 -10.53 1.32
N SER A 48 18.98 -9.52 1.65
CA SER A 48 18.50 -8.18 2.02
C SER A 48 17.76 -7.45 0.90
N LEU A 49 18.04 -7.82 -0.34
CA LEU A 49 17.40 -7.31 -1.55
C LEU A 49 16.97 -8.49 -2.42
N GLY A 50 15.95 -8.29 -3.25
CA GLY A 50 15.55 -9.29 -4.24
C GLY A 50 14.04 -9.41 -4.42
N GLY A 51 13.60 -10.63 -4.73
CA GLY A 51 12.21 -10.95 -4.98
C GLY A 51 11.54 -11.58 -3.77
N LEU A 52 10.41 -11.01 -3.34
CA LEU A 52 9.41 -11.69 -2.52
C LEU A 52 8.39 -12.31 -3.48
N THR A 53 8.12 -13.60 -3.34
CA THR A 53 7.15 -14.28 -4.20
C THR A 53 5.84 -14.47 -3.45
N VAL A 54 4.72 -14.10 -4.07
CA VAL A 54 3.36 -14.34 -3.55
C VAL A 54 2.58 -15.26 -4.49
N ARG A 55 1.72 -16.10 -3.92
CA ARG A 55 0.80 -17.00 -4.65
C ARG A 55 -0.57 -16.94 -3.99
N LEU A 56 -1.48 -16.16 -4.58
CA LEU A 56 -2.79 -15.85 -3.98
C LEU A 56 -3.74 -17.05 -3.89
N CYS A 57 -3.53 -18.07 -4.72
CA CYS A 57 -4.29 -19.32 -4.69
C CYS A 57 -3.44 -20.50 -5.18
N PRO A 58 -3.77 -21.76 -4.85
CA PRO A 58 -2.95 -22.92 -5.20
C PRO A 58 -2.63 -23.06 -6.69
N THR A 59 -3.57 -22.65 -7.56
CA THR A 59 -3.46 -22.72 -9.02
C THR A 59 -3.01 -21.40 -9.66
N CYS A 60 -2.93 -20.31 -8.90
CA CYS A 60 -2.54 -19.01 -9.40
C CYS A 60 -1.06 -19.00 -9.77
N SER A 61 -0.70 -18.30 -10.86
CA SER A 61 0.70 -18.01 -11.18
C SER A 61 1.34 -17.19 -10.05
N PRO A 62 2.58 -17.48 -9.66
CA PRO A 62 3.31 -16.66 -8.70
C PRO A 62 3.53 -15.24 -9.21
N ILE A 63 3.47 -14.27 -8.30
CA ILE A 63 3.80 -12.87 -8.56
C ILE A 63 5.07 -12.55 -7.78
N VAL A 64 6.05 -11.94 -8.44
CA VAL A 64 7.30 -11.51 -7.80
C VAL A 64 7.22 -10.02 -7.51
N LEU A 65 7.33 -9.66 -6.23
CA LEU A 65 7.40 -8.30 -5.73
C LEU A 65 8.86 -7.94 -5.39
N ARG A 66 9.25 -6.70 -5.62
CA ARG A 66 10.64 -6.25 -5.45
C ARG A 66 10.86 -5.69 -4.05
N VAL A 67 11.70 -6.35 -3.28
CA VAL A 67 12.20 -5.88 -1.99
C VAL A 67 13.43 -5.01 -2.20
N THR A 68 13.48 -3.88 -1.50
CA THR A 68 14.55 -2.89 -1.61
C THR A 68 15.03 -2.47 -0.21
N GLU A 69 16.10 -1.69 -0.13
CA GLU A 69 16.60 -1.14 1.14
C GLU A 69 15.55 -0.26 1.86
N ALA A 70 14.62 0.32 1.11
CA ALA A 70 13.53 1.12 1.63
C ALA A 70 12.33 0.30 2.15
N THR A 71 12.37 -1.03 2.05
CA THR A 71 11.30 -1.89 2.56
C THR A 71 11.38 -1.95 4.09
N GLU A 72 10.29 -1.60 4.76
CA GLU A 72 10.16 -1.68 6.22
C GLU A 72 9.65 -3.06 6.65
N TRP A 73 10.13 -3.55 7.78
CA TRP A 73 9.89 -4.91 8.26
C TRP A 73 9.37 -4.87 9.70
N PHE A 74 8.16 -5.36 9.91
CA PHE A 74 7.48 -5.40 11.20
C PHE A 74 7.20 -6.85 11.60
N SER A 75 7.51 -7.17 12.84
CA SER A 75 7.22 -8.46 13.47
C SER A 75 5.82 -8.52 14.09
N ALA A 76 5.14 -7.38 14.24
CA ALA A 76 3.74 -7.28 14.65
C ALA A 76 2.99 -6.07 14.00
N PRO A 77 1.65 -6.09 13.87
CA PRO A 77 0.89 -5.04 13.15
C PRO A 77 0.97 -3.62 13.71
N ARG A 78 1.21 -3.48 15.02
CA ARG A 78 1.28 -2.17 15.71
C ARG A 78 2.69 -1.83 16.19
N GLU A 79 3.68 -2.59 15.75
CA GLU A 79 5.05 -2.40 16.19
C GLU A 79 5.61 -1.07 15.66
N GLN A 80 6.22 -0.29 16.55
CA GLN A 80 7.02 0.89 16.24
C GLN A 80 8.21 0.95 17.21
N PRO A 81 9.46 1.12 16.73
CA PRO A 81 9.90 1.22 15.34
C PRO A 81 9.87 -0.15 14.59
N PRO A 82 10.11 -0.21 13.26
CA PRO A 82 10.23 -1.48 12.54
C PRO A 82 11.34 -2.37 13.12
N ALA A 83 11.04 -3.67 13.31
CA ALA A 83 11.99 -4.67 13.82
C ALA A 83 13.21 -4.88 12.91
N GLY A 84 13.05 -4.59 11.62
CA GLY A 84 14.05 -4.88 10.60
C GLY A 84 13.97 -6.31 10.06
N GLN A 85 14.62 -6.52 8.91
CA GLN A 85 14.44 -7.73 8.12
C GLN A 85 14.88 -8.99 8.85
N ALA A 86 16.03 -8.97 9.52
CA ALA A 86 16.57 -10.16 10.18
C ALA A 86 15.62 -10.69 11.26
N ALA A 87 15.05 -9.80 12.08
CA ALA A 87 14.08 -10.16 13.12
C ALA A 87 12.80 -10.72 12.51
N VAL A 88 12.28 -10.11 11.45
CA VAL A 88 11.08 -10.59 10.75
C VAL A 88 11.33 -11.95 10.09
N LEU A 89 12.46 -12.15 9.41
CA LEU A 89 12.79 -13.45 8.82
C LEU A 89 12.96 -14.54 9.88
N ALA A 90 13.56 -14.22 11.03
CA ALA A 90 13.69 -15.14 12.15
C ALA A 90 12.31 -15.49 12.75
N ALA A 91 11.44 -14.50 12.97
CA ALA A 91 10.08 -14.71 13.46
C ALA A 91 9.24 -15.52 12.46
N PHE A 92 9.35 -15.22 11.16
CA PHE A 92 8.71 -16.00 10.11
C PHE A 92 9.22 -17.43 10.14
N ALA A 93 10.53 -17.68 10.21
CA ALA A 93 11.07 -19.04 10.31
C ALA A 93 10.55 -19.77 11.57
N ALA A 94 10.62 -19.13 12.73
CA ALA A 94 10.21 -19.68 14.03
C ALA A 94 8.71 -20.01 14.09
N ALA A 95 7.87 -19.19 13.45
CA ALA A 95 6.43 -19.43 13.41
C ALA A 95 6.07 -20.74 12.70
N GLY A 96 6.97 -21.35 11.90
CA GLY A 96 6.76 -22.67 11.31
C GLY A 96 5.38 -22.80 10.65
N ASN A 97 4.67 -23.91 10.84
CA ASN A 97 3.31 -24.09 10.32
C ASN A 97 2.22 -23.64 11.31
N THR A 98 2.49 -22.64 12.15
CA THR A 98 1.51 -22.10 13.12
C THR A 98 0.20 -21.75 12.40
N PRO A 99 -0.92 -22.38 12.78
CA PRO A 99 -2.23 -22.04 12.23
C PRO A 99 -2.57 -20.57 12.52
N GLY A 100 -3.06 -19.86 11.51
CA GLY A 100 -3.48 -18.47 11.64
C GLY A 100 -2.37 -17.42 11.50
N LEU A 101 -1.12 -17.80 11.22
CA LEU A 101 -0.10 -16.83 10.82
C LEU A 101 -0.53 -16.10 9.54
N LEU A 102 -0.61 -14.78 9.63
CA LEU A 102 -0.82 -13.90 8.49
C LEU A 102 0.46 -13.09 8.19
N VAL A 103 0.67 -12.83 6.90
CA VAL A 103 1.72 -11.96 6.38
C VAL A 103 1.05 -10.91 5.51
N TYR A 104 1.13 -9.65 5.95
CA TYR A 104 0.66 -8.54 5.15
C TYR A 104 1.81 -7.97 4.32
N VAL A 105 1.65 -7.93 3.00
CA VAL A 105 2.63 -7.40 2.07
C VAL A 105 2.06 -6.15 1.40
N TYR A 106 2.55 -4.99 1.81
CA TYR A 106 2.17 -3.70 1.24
C TYR A 106 3.11 -3.33 0.10
N TYR A 107 2.58 -3.03 -1.07
CA TYR A 107 3.37 -2.75 -2.27
C TYR A 107 2.77 -1.67 -3.15
N GLU A 108 3.60 -1.08 -4.01
CA GLU A 108 3.20 -0.14 -5.05
C GLU A 108 2.74 -0.88 -6.30
N PRO A 109 1.49 -0.69 -6.77
CA PRO A 109 0.96 -1.47 -7.89
C PRO A 109 1.68 -1.24 -9.21
N GLN A 110 2.20 -0.03 -9.44
CA GLN A 110 2.85 0.33 -10.70
C GLN A 110 4.28 -0.23 -10.81
N THR A 111 5.00 -0.28 -9.69
CA THR A 111 6.42 -0.64 -9.67
C THR A 111 6.67 -2.04 -9.11
N LEU A 112 5.63 -2.64 -8.50
CA LEU A 112 5.68 -3.86 -7.70
C LEU A 112 6.71 -3.81 -6.56
N ARG A 113 7.08 -2.60 -6.12
CA ARG A 113 8.01 -2.39 -5.00
C ARG A 113 7.29 -2.64 -3.69
N VAL A 114 7.86 -3.49 -2.84
CA VAL A 114 7.38 -3.73 -1.48
C VAL A 114 7.76 -2.54 -0.61
N LYS A 115 6.77 -1.96 0.05
CA LYS A 115 6.95 -0.88 1.02
C LYS A 115 7.07 -1.42 2.43
N ARG A 116 6.19 -2.34 2.81
CA ARG A 116 6.13 -2.88 4.18
C ARG A 116 5.79 -4.36 4.17
N ILE A 117 6.42 -5.10 5.07
CA ILE A 117 6.09 -6.49 5.38
C ILE A 117 5.76 -6.55 6.86
N VAL A 118 4.61 -7.12 7.19
CA VAL A 118 4.13 -7.24 8.57
C VAL A 118 3.78 -8.69 8.84
N LEU A 119 4.34 -9.25 9.91
CA LEU A 119 3.90 -10.54 10.45
C LEU A 119 2.81 -10.33 11.49
N ASP A 120 1.84 -11.22 11.49
CA ASP A 120 0.77 -11.27 12.48
C ASP A 120 0.62 -12.71 12.95
N VAL A 121 1.28 -12.98 14.07
CA VAL A 121 1.31 -14.29 14.72
C VAL A 121 0.18 -14.33 15.76
N PRO A 122 -0.77 -15.26 15.67
CA PRO A 122 -1.85 -15.38 16.66
C PRO A 122 -1.30 -15.56 18.07
N GLY A 123 -1.81 -14.78 19.02
CA GLY A 123 -1.38 -14.84 20.42
C GLY A 123 -0.04 -14.16 20.71
N GLY A 124 0.57 -13.49 19.73
CA GLY A 124 1.67 -12.56 19.96
C GLY A 124 1.15 -11.27 20.60
N GLU A 125 0.92 -11.26 21.91
CA GLU A 125 0.68 -10.02 22.64
C GLU A 125 1.89 -9.09 22.49
N THR A 126 1.69 -7.94 21.83
CA THR A 126 2.59 -6.79 21.95
C THR A 126 2.59 -6.31 23.40
N PRO A 127 3.74 -6.24 24.09
CA PRO A 127 3.85 -5.45 25.31
C PRO A 127 3.44 -4.00 24.97
N GLN A 128 2.54 -3.42 25.77
CA GLN A 128 2.13 -2.02 25.68
C GLN A 128 3.22 -1.08 26.19
#